data_AF-A0A2N1W8F9-F1
#
_entry.id   AF-A0A2N1W8F9-F1
#
_cell.length_a   1.000
_cell.length_b   1.000
_cell.length_c   1.000
_cell.angle_alpha   90.00
_cell.angle_beta   90.00
_cell.angle_gamma   90.00
#
_symmetry.space_group_name_H-M   'P 1'
#
loop_
_entity.id
_entity.type
_entity.pdbx_description
1 polymer ?
#
loop_
_entity_poly.entity_id
_entity_poly.type
_entity_poly.pdbx_seq_one_letter_code
_entity_poly.pdbx_strand_id
1 'polypeptide(L)'
;MSRSRFAVFALVAGIVSFLNLLGLEKALLAIFMGVFALKEVAAENKGGKNFAVAGIVLGCAYIVTLTVIAILKGPELIQMLSQKAM
;
A
#
# COMPACT_ATOMS: atom_id res chain seq x y z
N MET A 1 -0.54 4.27 -26.94
CA MET A 1 -1.24 3.62 -25.80
C MET A 1 -1.14 4.54 -24.58
N SER A 2 -2.19 5.30 -24.29
CA SER A 2 -2.24 6.20 -23.12
C SER A 2 -2.25 5.37 -21.84
N ARG A 3 -1.24 5.56 -20.99
CA ARG A 3 -1.18 4.91 -19.67
C ARG A 3 -2.22 5.56 -18.76
N SER A 4 -3.03 4.77 -18.05
CA SER A 4 -3.91 5.33 -17.02
C SER A 4 -3.06 6.03 -15.96
N ARG A 5 -3.35 7.31 -15.69
CA ARG A 5 -2.67 8.10 -14.67
C ARG A 5 -2.85 7.47 -13.29
N PHE A 6 -4.01 6.85 -13.05
CA PHE A 6 -4.32 6.15 -11.80
C PHE A 6 -3.45 4.92 -11.58
N ALA A 7 -3.05 4.21 -12.64
CA ALA A 7 -2.14 3.06 -12.51
C ALA A 7 -0.74 3.47 -12.02
N VAL A 8 -0.24 4.62 -12.47
CA VAL A 8 1.04 5.18 -12.00
C VAL A 8 0.90 5.68 -10.57
N PHE A 9 -0.20 6.35 -10.23
CA PHE A 9 -0.48 6.78 -8.87
C PHE A 9 -0.60 5.60 -7.89
N ALA A 10 -1.26 4.51 -8.28
CA ALA A 10 -1.36 3.31 -7.46
C ALA A 10 0.02 2.71 -7.15
N LEU A 11 0.92 2.66 -8.14
CA LEU A 11 2.28 2.18 -7.97
C LEU A 11 3.08 3.11 -7.02
N VAL A 12 3.06 4.42 -7.26
CA VAL A 12 3.78 5.41 -6.45
C VAL A 12 3.25 5.41 -5.02
N ALA A 13 1.94 5.39 -4.83
CA ALA A 13 1.32 5.32 -3.50
C ALA A 13 1.71 4.02 -2.77
N GLY A 14 1.76 2.89 -3.48
CA GLY A 14 2.22 1.62 -2.93
C GLY A 14 3.67 1.69 -2.45
N ILE A 15 4.58 2.24 -3.26
CA ILE A 15 6.00 2.41 -2.89
C ILE A 15 6.14 3.37 -1.70
N VAL A 16 5.44 4.50 -1.73
CA VAL A 16 5.50 5.52 -0.66
C VAL A 16 4.94 5.00 0.67
N SER A 17 4.07 3.98 0.64
CA SER A 17 3.57 3.33 1.85
C SER A 17 4.69 2.67 2.65
N PHE A 18 5.71 2.11 1.99
CA PHE A 18 6.87 1.50 2.66
C PHE A 18 7.83 2.53 3.29
N LEU A 19 7.80 3.78 2.84
CA LEU A 19 8.71 4.83 3.36
C LEU A 19 8.26 5.44 4.68
N ASN A 20 6.98 5.28 5.06
CA ASN A 20 6.45 5.79 6.34
C ASN A 20 5.88 4.63 7.17
N LEU A 21 6.24 4.57 8.46
CA LEU A 21 5.75 3.55 9.39
C LEU A 21 4.23 3.65 9.67
N LEU A 22 3.63 4.82 9.43
CA LEU A 22 2.17 5.08 9.41
C LEU A 22 1.60 5.06 7.97
N GLY A 23 2.17 4.23 7.10
CA GLY A 23 1.80 4.14 5.69
C GLY A 23 0.48 3.42 5.42
N LEU A 24 -0.27 3.03 6.44
CA LEU A 24 -1.51 2.24 6.32
C LEU A 24 -2.58 2.98 5.50
N GLU A 25 -2.75 4.29 5.73
CA GLU A 25 -3.63 5.15 4.92
C GLU A 25 -3.19 5.20 3.44
N LYS A 26 -1.88 5.26 3.21
CA LYS A 26 -1.30 5.30 1.85
C LYS A 26 -1.43 3.96 1.13
N ALA A 27 -1.34 2.86 1.88
CA ALA A 27 -1.49 1.51 1.35
C ALA A 27 -2.95 1.27 0.94
N LEU A 28 -3.91 1.70 1.75
CA LEU A 28 -5.33 1.69 1.38
C LEU A 28 -5.58 2.54 0.12
N LEU A 29 -5.04 3.76 0.05
CA LEU A 29 -5.14 4.60 -1.14
C LEU A 29 -4.54 3.93 -2.39
N ALA A 30 -3.40 3.26 -2.26
CA ALA A 30 -2.77 2.51 -3.34
C ALA A 30 -3.64 1.36 -3.84
N ILE A 31 -4.29 0.63 -2.92
CA ILE A 31 -5.21 -0.46 -3.26
C ILE A 31 -6.47 0.07 -3.95
N PHE A 32 -7.11 1.10 -3.40
CA PHE A 32 -8.29 1.71 -4.01
C PHE A 32 -7.99 2.30 -5.39
N MET A 33 -6.90 3.06 -5.53
CA MET A 33 -6.47 3.57 -6.84
C MET A 33 -6.09 2.46 -7.81
N GLY A 34 -5.47 1.39 -7.34
CA GLY A 34 -5.13 0.24 -8.18
C GLY A 34 -6.38 -0.47 -8.70
N VAL A 35 -7.40 -0.67 -7.85
CA VAL A 35 -8.67 -1.27 -8.25
C VAL A 35 -9.42 -0.37 -9.23
N PHE A 36 -9.46 0.94 -8.99
CA PHE A 36 -10.04 1.91 -9.93
C PHE A 36 -9.29 1.93 -11.26
N ALA A 37 -7.95 1.90 -11.23
CA ALA A 37 -7.12 1.84 -12.43
C ALA A 37 -7.35 0.55 -13.23
N LEU A 38 -7.54 -0.60 -12.57
CA LEU A 38 -7.90 -1.85 -13.25
C LEU A 38 -9.27 -1.78 -13.92
N LYS A 39 -10.27 -1.17 -13.26
CA LYS A 39 -11.59 -0.94 -13.85
C LYS A 39 -11.53 0.01 -15.05
N GLU A 40 -10.76 1.09 -14.96
CA GLU A 40 -10.58 2.07 -16.05
C GLU A 40 -9.81 1.45 -17.24
N VAL A 41 -8.75 0.69 -16.96
CA VAL A 41 -7.99 -0.07 -17.98
C VAL A 41 -8.88 -1.08 -18.71
N ALA A 42 -9.76 -1.78 -17.97
CA ALA A 42 -10.72 -2.71 -18.56
C ALA A 42 -11.83 -2.01 -19.37
N ALA A 43 -12.31 -0.85 -18.92
CA ALA A 43 -13.39 -0.11 -19.57
C ALA A 43 -12.93 0.67 -20.81
N GLU A 44 -11.74 1.27 -20.79
CA GLU A 44 -11.26 2.16 -21.85
C GLU A 44 -10.14 1.55 -22.72
N ASN A 45 -9.82 0.25 -22.58
CA ASN A 45 -8.72 -0.42 -23.28
C ASN A 45 -7.36 0.31 -23.16
N LYS A 46 -7.17 1.04 -22.05
CA LYS A 46 -5.97 1.82 -21.78
C LYS A 46 -4.82 0.90 -21.35
N GLY A 47 -3.58 1.31 -21.63
CA GLY A 47 -2.40 0.57 -21.20
C GLY A 47 -2.13 0.75 -19.70
N GLY A 48 -1.42 -0.20 -19.09
CA GLY A 48 -0.93 -0.05 -17.71
C GLY A 48 -1.53 -0.99 -16.67
N LYS A 49 -2.25 -2.05 -17.08
CA LYS A 49 -2.75 -3.12 -16.20
C LYS A 49 -1.67 -3.64 -15.24
N ASN A 50 -0.46 -3.89 -15.74
CA ASN A 50 0.64 -4.43 -14.94
C ASN A 50 1.08 -3.47 -13.83
N PHE A 51 1.02 -2.16 -14.05
CA PHE A 51 1.35 -1.15 -13.02
C PHE A 51 0.28 -1.10 -11.92
N ALA A 52 -0.99 -1.19 -12.30
CA ALA A 52 -2.09 -1.24 -11.34
C ALA A 52 -2.01 -2.52 -10.48
N VAL A 53 -1.74 -3.68 -11.10
CA VAL A 53 -1.52 -4.93 -10.36
C VAL A 53 -0.31 -4.81 -9.44
N ALA A 54 0.82 -4.30 -9.91
CA ALA A 54 2.02 -4.13 -9.09
C ALA A 54 1.77 -3.21 -7.87
N GLY A 55 1.02 -2.11 -8.06
CA GLY A 55 0.63 -1.22 -6.95
C GLY A 55 -0.25 -1.91 -5.91
N ILE A 56 -1.24 -2.70 -6.33
CA ILE A 56 -2.09 -3.48 -5.41
C ILE A 56 -1.26 -4.53 -4.66
N VAL A 57 -0.41 -5.27 -5.37
CA VAL A 57 0.44 -6.30 -4.78
C VAL A 57 1.39 -5.69 -3.75
N LEU A 58 2.01 -4.55 -4.06
CA LEU A 58 2.86 -3.81 -3.12
C LEU A 58 2.06 -3.35 -1.89
N GLY A 59 0.85 -2.80 -2.07
CA GLY A 59 -0.02 -2.41 -0.96
C GLY A 59 -0.38 -3.59 -0.05
N CYS A 60 -0.74 -4.74 -0.63
CA CYS A 60 -1.00 -5.97 0.13
C CYS A 60 0.26 -6.46 0.87
N ALA A 61 1.41 -6.50 0.20
CA ALA A 61 2.66 -6.90 0.82
C ALA A 61 3.04 -5.99 2.00
N TYR A 62 2.75 -4.68 1.91
CA TYR A 62 2.94 -3.74 3.00
C TYR A 62 2.05 -4.05 4.19
N ILE A 63 0.76 -4.32 3.98
CA ILE A 63 -0.17 -4.71 5.05
C ILE A 63 0.33 -5.97 5.77
N VAL A 64 0.74 -6.99 5.01
CA VAL A 64 1.29 -8.23 5.60
C VAL A 64 2.56 -7.93 6.41
N THR A 65 3.46 -7.10 5.88
CA THR A 65 4.69 -6.70 6.58
C THR A 65 4.37 -5.97 7.88
N LEU A 66 3.41 -5.03 7.87
CA LEU A 66 2.95 -4.35 9.08
C LEU A 66 2.35 -5.31 10.08
N THR A 67 1.52 -6.28 9.66
CA THR A 67 0.96 -7.30 10.55
C THR A 67 2.05 -8.12 11.22
N VAL A 68 3.05 -8.58 10.47
CA VAL A 68 4.18 -9.35 11.01
C VAL A 68 4.99 -8.51 12.00
N ILE A 69 5.30 -7.25 11.68
CA ILE A 69 6.01 -6.34 12.58
C ILE A 69 5.19 -6.09 13.85
N ALA A 70 3.86 -5.87 13.73
CA ALA A 70 2.99 -5.65 14.88
C ALA A 70 2.94 -6.87 15.80
N ILE A 71 2.96 -8.10 15.27
CA ILE A 71 2.98 -9.32 16.09
C ILE A 71 4.34 -9.52 16.77
N LEU A 72 5.44 -9.31 16.04
CA LEU A 72 6.80 -9.56 16.56
C LEU A 72 7.31 -8.44 17.49
N LYS A 73 7.07 -7.18 17.13
CA LYS A 73 7.57 -5.99 17.84
C LYS A 73 6.50 -5.23 18.63
N GLY A 74 5.22 -5.52 18.42
CA GLY A 74 4.13 -4.99 19.25
C GLY A 74 4.33 -5.23 20.75
N PRO A 75 4.69 -6.45 21.22
CA PRO A 75 4.91 -6.66 22.65
C PRO A 75 6.09 -5.85 23.19
N GLU A 76 7.19 -5.73 22.44
CA GLU A 76 8.34 -4.87 22.77
C GLU A 76 7.93 -3.39 22.91
N LEU A 77 7.12 -2.88 21.98
CA LEU A 77 6.62 -1.49 22.01
C LEU A 77 5.72 -1.21 23.22
N ILE A 78 4.82 -2.15 23.55
CA ILE A 78 3.94 -2.02 24.72
C ILE A 78 4.76 -2.05 26.01
N GLN A 79 5.79 -2.90 26.09
CA GLN A 79 6.70 -2.93 27.23
C GLN A 79 7.48 -1.62 27.38
N MET A 80 8.02 -1.05 26.29
CA MET A 80 8.71 0.25 26.34
C MET A 80 7.77 1.40 26.74
N LEU A 81 6.51 1.38 26.31
CA LEU A 81 5.51 2.37 26.72
C LEU A 81 5.10 2.22 28.18
N SER A 82 4.93 0.98 28.66
CA SER A 82 4.58 0.69 30.06
C SER A 82 5.73 0.99 31.01
N GLN A 83 6.98 0.77 30.60
CA GLN A 83 8.17 1.04 31.41
C GLN A 83 8.49 2.53 31.50
N LYS A 84 8.10 3.33 30.49
CA LYS A 84 8.28 4.78 30.49
C LYS A 84 7.16 5.53 31.23
N ALA A 85 6.07 4.85 31.56
CA ALA A 85 4.94 5.40 32.31
C ALA A 85 5.07 5.24 33.85
N MET A 86 6.14 4.60 34.33
CA MET A 86 6.49 4.41 35.74
C MET A 86 7.77 5.18 36.07
#